data_AF-A0A9P6E7P4-F1
#
_entry.id   AF-A0A9P6E7P4-F1
#
_cell.length_a   1.000
_cell.length_b   1.000
_cell.length_c   1.000
_cell.angle_alpha   90.00
_cell.angle_beta   90.00
_cell.angle_gamma   90.00
#
_symmetry.space_group_name_H-M   'P 1'
#
loop_
_entity.id
_entity.type
_entity.pdbx_description
1 polymer ?
#
loop_
_entity_poly.entity_id
_entity_poly.type
_entity_poly.pdbx_seq_one_letter_code
_entity_poly.pdbx_strand_id
1 'polypeptide(L)'
;MLSLNRYLPLLFIIFSVSLLSANMDFIAGSSGFQASEQLPNNFPEPFEPEAISKKFPSKFPIPANSLRDNSRDTAIAVVQNELGLGHDEVGFTSGYDTDIAEYAYLYQLHQNGIQIINTHANLGFVLRNGQKYLSTLNAAFIKVDAAVNLAKPEPTIQLPAAIEALHKAVVWFKASAKAQPILKYYAQSGQNISLVYVIPEEGNGHEAFVDAHSAEVVGGNNFVTDWKEKSLS
;
A
#
# COMPACT_ATOMS: atom_id res chain seq x y z
N MET A 1 1.92 71.26 -33.26
CA MET A 1 3.38 71.17 -33.07
C MET A 1 3.62 71.18 -31.56
N LEU A 2 4.19 70.21 -30.86
CA LEU A 2 4.97 69.01 -31.14
C LEU A 2 4.63 67.98 -30.05
N SER A 3 4.53 66.71 -30.42
CA SER A 3 4.44 65.58 -29.49
C SER A 3 5.78 65.31 -28.83
N LEU A 4 5.79 64.97 -27.54
CA LEU A 4 6.85 64.14 -26.95
C LEU A 4 6.24 62.96 -26.20
N ASN A 5 6.21 61.83 -26.92
CA ASN A 5 6.33 60.49 -26.36
C ASN A 5 7.70 60.36 -25.67
N ARG A 6 7.76 59.76 -24.47
CA ARG A 6 8.80 58.78 -24.09
C ARG A 6 8.40 58.02 -22.82
N TYR A 7 7.89 56.82 -23.08
CA TYR A 7 7.87 55.58 -22.31
C TYR A 7 8.76 55.52 -21.04
N LEU A 8 8.12 55.36 -19.87
CA LEU A 8 8.67 54.61 -18.74
C LEU A 8 8.29 53.13 -18.93
N PRO A 9 9.20 52.15 -18.83
CA PRO A 9 8.81 50.75 -18.72
C PRO A 9 8.28 50.49 -17.30
N LEU A 10 7.02 50.05 -17.22
CA LEU A 10 6.47 49.39 -16.03
C LEU A 10 7.27 48.10 -15.81
N LEU A 11 7.99 48.04 -14.70
CA LEU A 11 8.68 46.84 -14.23
C LEU A 11 7.61 45.86 -13.71
N PHE A 12 7.18 44.90 -14.53
CA PHE A 12 6.39 43.76 -14.05
C PHE A 12 7.34 42.81 -13.30
N ILE A 13 7.34 42.90 -11.98
CA ILE A 13 7.91 41.84 -11.14
C ILE A 13 6.89 40.70 -11.14
N ILE A 14 7.11 39.72 -12.03
CA ILE A 14 6.43 38.44 -11.97
C ILE A 14 7.07 37.67 -10.80
N PHE A 15 6.41 37.65 -9.65
CA PHE A 15 6.69 36.64 -8.64
C PHE A 15 6.17 35.31 -9.19
N SER A 16 7.04 34.59 -9.91
CA SER A 16 6.88 33.16 -10.09
C SER A 16 7.04 32.53 -8.70
N VAL A 17 5.93 32.25 -8.02
CA VAL A 17 5.95 31.31 -6.90
C VAL A 17 6.13 29.94 -7.53
N SER A 18 7.40 29.57 -7.71
CA SER A 18 7.78 28.18 -7.94
C SER A 18 7.36 27.42 -6.69
N LEU A 19 6.15 26.84 -6.70
CA LEU A 19 5.82 25.79 -5.75
C LEU A 19 6.76 24.65 -6.06
N LEU A 20 7.82 24.58 -5.26
CA LEU A 20 8.68 23.43 -5.12
C LEU A 20 7.74 22.25 -4.85
N SER A 21 7.52 21.40 -5.85
CA SER A 21 6.98 20.08 -5.63
C SER A 21 8.07 19.30 -4.90
N ALA A 22 8.18 19.53 -3.59
CA ALA A 22 8.89 18.63 -2.72
C ALA A 22 8.15 17.30 -2.84
N ASN A 23 8.74 16.36 -3.57
CA ASN A 23 8.53 14.95 -3.33
C ASN A 23 8.99 14.72 -1.88
N MET A 24 8.08 14.94 -0.94
CA MET A 24 8.28 14.50 0.42
C MET A 24 8.01 13.01 0.41
N ASP A 25 9.10 12.24 0.30
CA ASP A 25 9.16 10.87 0.78
C ASP A 25 8.94 10.93 2.30
N PHE A 26 7.68 10.97 2.70
CA PHE A 26 7.31 10.92 4.10
C PHE A 26 7.46 9.47 4.57
N ILE A 27 8.50 9.27 5.37
CA ILE A 27 8.81 8.04 6.10
C ILE A 27 7.59 7.69 6.96
N ALA A 28 6.80 6.72 6.51
CA ALA A 28 5.75 6.10 7.29
C ALA A 28 6.40 5.34 8.47
N GLY A 29 6.42 5.98 9.63
CA GLY A 29 6.80 5.35 10.89
C GLY A 29 5.79 4.28 11.28
N SER A 30 6.26 3.03 11.23
CA SER A 30 5.71 1.81 11.82
C SER A 30 4.33 1.31 11.34
N SER A 31 4.38 0.15 10.67
CA SER A 31 3.28 -0.74 10.25
C SER A 31 2.47 -0.31 9.02
N GLY A 32 3.10 -0.43 7.85
CA GLY A 32 2.39 -0.53 6.57
C GLY A 32 3.12 0.17 5.46
N PHE A 33 3.85 -0.60 4.65
CA PHE A 33 4.55 -0.16 3.44
C PHE A 33 5.90 0.52 3.67
N GLN A 34 6.89 -0.31 3.98
CA GLN A 34 8.25 -0.07 3.50
C GLN A 34 8.37 -0.79 2.17
N ALA A 35 9.08 -0.19 1.20
CA ALA A 35 9.60 -0.97 0.08
C ALA A 35 10.24 -2.22 0.69
N SER A 36 9.75 -3.41 0.35
CA SER A 36 10.31 -4.64 0.89
C SER A 36 11.77 -4.66 0.45
N GLU A 37 12.68 -4.37 1.37
CA GLU A 37 14.08 -4.62 1.12
C GLU A 37 14.20 -6.11 0.82
N GLN A 38 14.87 -6.45 -0.28
CA GLN A 38 14.97 -7.83 -0.75
C GLN A 38 15.39 -8.71 0.42
N LEU A 39 14.57 -9.70 0.76
CA LEU A 39 14.93 -10.64 1.79
C LEU A 39 16.26 -11.31 1.41
N PRO A 40 17.11 -11.68 2.38
CA PRO A 40 18.38 -12.32 2.13
C PRO A 40 18.26 -13.49 1.14
N ASN A 41 19.34 -13.76 0.40
CA ASN A 41 19.47 -14.83 -0.59
C ASN A 41 18.54 -16.05 -0.33
N ASN A 42 17.81 -16.47 -1.38
CA ASN A 42 16.86 -17.59 -1.46
C ASN A 42 15.35 -17.28 -1.28
N PHE A 43 14.96 -16.01 -1.10
CA PHE A 43 13.57 -15.62 -1.34
C PHE A 43 13.32 -15.26 -2.81
N PRO A 44 12.14 -15.60 -3.36
CA PRO A 44 11.72 -15.07 -4.66
C PRO A 44 11.67 -13.54 -4.65
N GLU A 45 11.84 -12.92 -5.82
CA GLU A 45 11.62 -11.49 -5.95
C GLU A 45 10.17 -11.14 -5.57
N PRO A 46 9.96 -10.10 -4.75
CA PRO A 46 8.61 -9.66 -4.40
C PRO A 46 7.82 -9.29 -5.65
N PHE A 47 6.63 -9.86 -5.80
CA PHE A 47 5.69 -9.43 -6.82
C PHE A 47 4.87 -8.24 -6.31
N GLU A 48 4.92 -7.14 -7.06
CA GLU A 48 4.06 -5.98 -6.86
C GLU A 48 2.97 -5.93 -7.94
N PRO A 49 1.68 -5.91 -7.57
CA PRO A 49 0.61 -5.72 -8.52
C PRO A 49 0.70 -4.36 -9.22
N GLU A 50 0.11 -4.27 -10.42
CA GLU A 50 0.06 -3.01 -11.17
C GLU A 50 -0.61 -1.91 -10.33
N ALA A 51 0.12 -0.82 -10.14
CA ALA A 51 -0.35 0.31 -9.35
C ALA A 51 -0.99 1.37 -10.26
N ILE A 52 -2.12 1.90 -9.81
CA ILE A 52 -2.70 3.12 -10.34
C ILE A 52 -2.34 4.31 -9.44
N SER A 53 -2.15 5.47 -10.06
CA SER A 53 -1.97 6.75 -9.35
C SER A 53 -2.86 7.82 -9.99
N LYS A 54 -3.69 8.46 -9.17
CA LYS A 54 -4.55 9.58 -9.56
C LYS A 54 -4.27 10.78 -8.67
N LYS A 55 -4.05 11.94 -9.30
CA LYS A 55 -3.99 13.25 -8.64
C LYS A 55 -5.22 14.04 -9.05
N PHE A 56 -5.91 14.61 -8.07
CA PHE A 56 -7.13 15.37 -8.26
C PHE A 56 -6.88 16.88 -8.14
N PRO A 57 -7.69 17.72 -8.79
CA PRO A 57 -7.65 19.17 -8.59
C PRO A 57 -7.82 19.57 -7.12
N SER A 58 -7.28 20.73 -6.73
CA SER A 58 -7.18 21.19 -5.33
C SER A 58 -8.49 21.35 -4.55
N LYS A 59 -9.63 21.35 -5.24
CA LYS A 59 -10.99 21.41 -4.68
C LYS A 59 -11.90 20.35 -5.31
N PHE A 60 -11.34 19.20 -5.68
CA PHE A 60 -12.13 18.11 -6.21
C PHE A 60 -13.04 17.55 -5.12
N PRO A 61 -14.37 17.60 -5.30
CA PRO A 61 -15.29 17.15 -4.27
C PRO A 61 -15.17 15.64 -4.08
N ILE A 62 -15.36 15.18 -2.85
CA ILE A 62 -15.57 13.75 -2.61
C ILE A 62 -16.90 13.37 -3.29
N PRO A 63 -16.93 12.31 -4.12
CA PRO A 63 -18.17 11.84 -4.73
C PRO A 63 -19.25 11.60 -3.66
N ALA A 64 -20.47 12.08 -3.90
CA ALA A 64 -21.55 12.04 -2.89
C ALA A 64 -21.88 10.61 -2.43
N ASN A 65 -21.77 9.63 -3.33
CA ASN A 65 -21.94 8.20 -3.01
C ASN A 65 -20.78 7.60 -2.20
N SER A 66 -19.65 8.29 -2.08
CA SER A 66 -18.51 7.91 -1.25
C SER A 66 -18.49 8.60 0.11
N LEU A 67 -19.29 9.65 0.32
CA LEU A 67 -19.28 10.41 1.57
C LEU A 67 -19.87 9.59 2.72
N ARG A 68 -19.21 9.59 3.87
CA ARG A 68 -19.62 8.90 5.12
C ARG A 68 -19.38 9.80 6.33
N ASP A 69 -19.84 9.35 7.49
CA ASP A 69 -19.76 10.11 8.76
C ASP A 69 -18.32 10.35 9.25
N ASN A 70 -17.36 9.53 8.81
CA ASN A 70 -15.95 9.65 9.18
C ASN A 70 -15.00 9.42 8.00
N SER A 71 -13.74 9.80 8.17
CA SER A 71 -12.69 9.73 7.13
C SER A 71 -12.35 8.32 6.70
N ARG A 72 -12.35 7.37 7.66
CA ARG A 72 -12.05 5.96 7.40
C ARG A 72 -13.06 5.37 6.43
N ASP A 73 -14.34 5.49 6.74
CA ASP A 73 -15.40 4.91 5.92
C ASP A 73 -15.56 5.65 4.60
N THR A 74 -15.28 6.97 4.59
CA THR A 74 -15.21 7.76 3.35
C THR A 74 -14.08 7.27 2.44
N ALA A 75 -12.89 7.01 3.00
CA ALA A 75 -11.76 6.52 2.22
C ALA A 75 -12.02 5.14 1.61
N ILE A 76 -12.57 4.22 2.40
CA ILE A 76 -13.01 2.89 1.94
C ILE A 76 -13.97 3.05 0.75
N ALA A 77 -15.01 3.87 0.91
CA ALA A 77 -16.03 4.06 -0.12
C ALA A 77 -15.49 4.73 -1.39
N VAL A 78 -14.52 5.67 -1.27
CA VAL A 78 -13.85 6.25 -2.45
C VAL A 78 -13.09 5.17 -3.21
N VAL A 79 -12.28 4.34 -2.54
CA VAL A 79 -11.53 3.27 -3.22
C VAL A 79 -12.47 2.26 -3.88
N GLN A 80 -13.52 1.84 -3.19
CA GLN A 80 -14.52 0.93 -3.75
C GLN A 80 -15.14 1.47 -5.04
N ASN A 81 -15.56 2.74 -5.02
CA ASN A 81 -16.18 3.36 -6.18
C ASN A 81 -15.19 3.61 -7.33
N GLU A 82 -13.97 4.07 -7.03
CA GLU A 82 -12.95 4.37 -8.04
C GLU A 82 -12.37 3.13 -8.72
N LEU A 83 -12.38 1.99 -8.02
CA LEU A 83 -11.84 0.71 -8.50
C LEU A 83 -12.92 -0.31 -8.90
N GLY A 84 -14.19 -0.02 -8.62
CA GLY A 84 -15.29 -0.93 -8.89
C GLY A 84 -15.26 -2.19 -8.03
N LEU A 85 -14.92 -2.04 -6.74
CA LEU A 85 -14.86 -3.13 -5.76
C LEU A 85 -16.14 -3.17 -4.90
N GLY A 86 -16.45 -4.36 -4.40
CA GLY A 86 -17.53 -4.62 -3.47
C GLY A 86 -17.30 -4.03 -2.07
N HIS A 87 -18.39 -3.96 -1.30
CA HIS A 87 -18.41 -3.33 0.03
C HIS A 87 -17.45 -4.00 1.04
N ASP A 88 -17.21 -5.30 0.90
CA ASP A 88 -16.40 -6.09 1.85
C ASP A 88 -15.02 -6.44 1.27
N GLU A 89 -14.61 -5.81 0.17
CA GLU A 89 -13.34 -6.07 -0.53
C GLU A 89 -12.23 -5.07 -0.16
N VAL A 90 -12.51 -4.11 0.73
CA VAL A 90 -11.55 -3.08 1.15
C VAL A 90 -11.57 -2.94 2.68
N GLY A 91 -10.40 -3.10 3.29
CA GLY A 91 -10.19 -2.88 4.72
C GLY A 91 -9.33 -1.67 5.00
N PHE A 92 -9.40 -1.17 6.23
CA PHE A 92 -8.63 0.00 6.69
C PHE A 92 -7.46 -0.43 7.56
N THR A 93 -6.26 0.02 7.20
CA THR A 93 -5.03 -0.19 7.96
C THR A 93 -4.90 0.87 9.05
N SER A 94 -4.78 2.13 8.62
CA SER A 94 -4.47 3.27 9.48
C SER A 94 -4.82 4.59 8.79
N GLY A 95 -4.80 5.67 9.55
CA GLY A 95 -4.97 7.02 9.02
C GLY A 95 -4.18 8.02 9.83
N TYR A 96 -3.94 9.17 9.22
CA TYR A 96 -3.24 10.29 9.83
C TYR A 96 -3.90 11.59 9.40
N ASP A 97 -4.16 12.49 10.35
CA ASP A 97 -4.76 13.79 10.09
C ASP A 97 -3.95 14.94 10.67
N THR A 98 -4.13 16.10 10.04
CA THR A 98 -3.55 17.39 10.39
C THR A 98 -4.60 18.46 10.15
N ASP A 99 -4.33 19.70 10.56
CA ASP A 99 -5.24 20.83 10.32
C ASP A 99 -5.54 21.11 8.83
N ILE A 100 -4.70 20.60 7.90
CA ILE A 100 -4.77 20.92 6.47
C ILE A 100 -4.93 19.70 5.55
N ALA A 101 -4.75 18.49 6.06
CA ALA A 101 -4.75 17.27 5.26
C ALA A 101 -5.06 16.04 6.10
N GLU A 102 -5.62 15.02 5.44
CA GLU A 102 -5.83 13.70 6.02
C GLU A 102 -5.35 12.63 5.04
N TYR A 103 -4.87 11.51 5.58
CA TYR A 103 -4.38 10.37 4.83
C TYR A 103 -5.00 9.09 5.36
N ALA A 104 -5.30 8.17 4.46
CA ALA A 104 -5.82 6.85 4.79
C ALA A 104 -5.00 5.79 4.07
N TYR A 105 -4.68 4.71 4.78
CA TYR A 105 -4.00 3.53 4.25
C TYR A 105 -4.95 2.33 4.36
N LEU A 106 -5.07 1.58 3.28
CA LEU A 106 -6.08 0.56 3.08
C LEU A 106 -5.43 -0.72 2.54
N TYR A 107 -6.07 -1.86 2.79
CA TYR A 107 -5.70 -3.17 2.25
C TYR A 107 -6.87 -3.81 1.51
N GLN A 108 -6.58 -4.72 0.59
CA GLN A 108 -7.62 -5.44 -0.13
C GLN A 108 -8.02 -6.71 0.61
N LEU A 109 -9.33 -6.98 0.60
CA LEU A 109 -9.93 -8.24 1.00
C LEU A 109 -10.51 -8.93 -0.23
N HIS A 110 -10.47 -10.25 -0.25
CA HIS A 110 -11.33 -11.04 -1.12
C HIS A 110 -12.72 -11.18 -0.48
N GLN A 111 -13.73 -11.54 -1.28
CA GLN A 111 -15.14 -11.66 -0.83
C GLN A 111 -15.36 -12.67 0.31
N ASN A 112 -14.44 -13.62 0.49
CA ASN A 112 -14.44 -14.55 1.62
C ASN A 112 -13.81 -13.97 2.90
N GLY A 113 -13.43 -12.69 2.90
CA GLY A 113 -12.85 -11.98 4.04
C GLY A 113 -11.34 -12.19 4.23
N ILE A 114 -10.66 -12.92 3.34
CA ILE A 114 -9.21 -13.13 3.42
C ILE A 114 -8.46 -11.98 2.73
N GLN A 115 -7.48 -11.40 3.43
CA GLN A 115 -6.67 -10.30 2.92
C GLN A 115 -5.73 -10.74 1.79
N ILE A 116 -5.57 -9.92 0.75
CA ILE A 116 -4.51 -10.07 -0.26
C ILE A 116 -3.31 -9.20 0.17
N ILE A 117 -2.25 -9.83 0.68
CA ILE A 117 -1.24 -9.15 1.52
C ILE A 117 -0.33 -8.16 0.76
N ASN A 118 -0.02 -8.42 -0.51
CA ASN A 118 0.82 -7.54 -1.34
C ASN A 118 0.02 -6.50 -2.13
N THR A 119 -1.22 -6.24 -1.73
CA THR A 119 -2.05 -5.18 -2.28
C THR A 119 -2.23 -4.07 -1.26
N HIS A 120 -2.20 -2.83 -1.71
CA HIS A 120 -2.29 -1.66 -0.83
C HIS A 120 -2.95 -0.50 -1.56
N ALA A 121 -3.57 0.39 -0.80
CA ALA A 121 -4.02 1.67 -1.31
C ALA A 121 -3.77 2.77 -0.28
N ASN A 122 -3.47 3.97 -0.77
CA ASN A 122 -3.41 5.18 0.03
C ASN A 122 -4.26 6.28 -0.61
N LEU A 123 -4.92 7.05 0.25
CA LEU A 123 -5.72 8.20 -0.12
C LEU A 123 -5.22 9.43 0.59
N GLY A 124 -5.26 10.56 -0.11
CA GLY A 124 -5.05 11.89 0.45
C GLY A 124 -6.30 12.74 0.33
N PHE A 125 -6.61 13.45 1.40
CA PHE A 125 -7.59 14.52 1.43
C PHE A 125 -6.91 15.83 1.83
N VAL A 126 -7.42 16.94 1.29
CA VAL A 126 -7.01 18.29 1.69
C VAL A 126 -8.19 18.99 2.35
N LEU A 127 -7.93 19.64 3.48
CA LEU A 127 -8.91 20.43 4.21
C LEU A 127 -8.75 21.91 3.85
N ARG A 128 -9.83 22.56 3.44
CA ARG A 128 -9.86 24.01 3.16
C ARG A 128 -11.15 24.61 3.70
N ASN A 129 -11.05 25.63 4.54
CA ASN A 129 -12.18 26.34 5.12
C ASN A 129 -13.21 25.38 5.77
N GLY A 130 -12.74 24.35 6.49
CA GLY A 130 -13.58 23.33 7.11
C GLY A 130 -14.22 22.33 6.13
N GLN A 131 -13.86 22.35 4.85
CA GLN A 131 -14.34 21.41 3.83
C GLN A 131 -13.23 20.46 3.38
N LYS A 132 -13.59 19.20 3.15
CA LYS A 132 -12.68 18.13 2.72
C LYS A 132 -12.77 17.89 1.21
N TYR A 133 -11.62 17.77 0.58
CA TYR A 133 -11.48 17.55 -0.86
C TYR A 133 -10.55 16.37 -1.11
N LEU A 134 -10.89 15.51 -2.08
CA LEU A 134 -10.03 14.42 -2.48
C LEU A 134 -8.83 14.98 -3.26
N SER A 135 -7.60 14.58 -2.90
CA SER A 135 -6.38 15.10 -3.53
C SER A 135 -5.59 14.02 -4.27
N THR A 136 -5.45 12.84 -3.69
CA THR A 136 -4.69 11.74 -4.28
C THR A 136 -5.31 10.38 -3.99
N LEU A 137 -5.16 9.46 -4.93
CA LEU A 137 -5.40 8.03 -4.77
C LEU A 137 -4.23 7.28 -5.41
N ASN A 138 -3.55 6.42 -4.64
CA ASN A 138 -2.64 5.43 -5.18
C ASN A 138 -3.11 4.05 -4.73
N ALA A 139 -3.19 3.08 -5.62
CA ALA A 139 -3.65 1.74 -5.29
C ALA A 139 -3.03 0.68 -6.18
N ALA A 140 -2.57 -0.42 -5.59
CA ALA A 140 -2.12 -1.65 -6.25
C ALA A 140 -3.08 -2.79 -5.89
N PHE A 141 -4.37 -2.55 -6.06
CA PHE A 141 -5.42 -3.56 -5.84
C PHE A 141 -5.68 -4.31 -7.14
N ILE A 142 -6.03 -5.59 -7.02
CA ILE A 142 -6.26 -6.48 -8.16
C ILE A 142 -7.75 -6.73 -8.31
N LYS A 143 -8.26 -6.65 -9.54
CA LYS A 143 -9.60 -7.11 -9.82
C LYS A 143 -9.62 -8.65 -9.87
N VAL A 144 -10.24 -9.28 -8.88
CA VAL A 144 -10.41 -10.73 -8.84
C VAL A 144 -11.66 -11.10 -9.62
N ASP A 145 -11.48 -11.45 -10.90
CA ASP A 145 -12.56 -11.91 -11.77
C ASP A 145 -12.32 -13.35 -12.26
N ALA A 146 -13.15 -13.82 -13.21
CA ALA A 146 -13.09 -15.19 -13.70
C ALA A 146 -11.78 -15.58 -14.41
N ALA A 147 -10.95 -14.60 -14.81
CA ALA A 147 -9.65 -14.86 -15.42
C ALA A 147 -8.55 -15.09 -14.37
N VAL A 148 -8.79 -14.73 -13.11
CA VAL A 148 -7.85 -14.92 -12.01
C VAL A 148 -7.92 -16.34 -11.48
N ASN A 149 -6.77 -17.00 -11.44
CA ASN A 149 -6.62 -18.30 -10.80
C ASN A 149 -6.43 -18.11 -9.28
N LEU A 150 -7.56 -18.10 -8.57
CA LEU A 150 -7.59 -17.96 -7.12
C LEU A 150 -7.52 -19.33 -6.43
N ALA A 151 -6.55 -19.50 -5.53
CA ALA A 151 -6.45 -20.68 -4.68
C ALA A 151 -7.66 -20.84 -3.74
N LYS A 152 -8.01 -22.09 -3.43
CA LYS A 152 -9.07 -22.40 -2.46
C LYS A 152 -8.67 -21.86 -1.07
N PRO A 153 -9.64 -21.39 -0.26
CA PRO A 153 -9.34 -20.86 1.07
C PRO A 153 -9.00 -21.94 2.11
N GLU A 154 -9.23 -23.22 1.82
CA GLU A 154 -8.87 -24.34 2.68
C GLU A 154 -7.47 -24.88 2.35
N PRO A 155 -6.49 -24.77 3.26
CA PRO A 155 -5.14 -25.27 3.02
C PRO A 155 -5.15 -26.79 2.86
N THR A 156 -4.42 -27.32 1.86
CA THR A 156 -4.23 -28.77 1.70
C THR A 156 -2.97 -29.28 2.39
N ILE A 157 -2.04 -28.37 2.71
CA ILE A 157 -0.83 -28.66 3.49
C ILE A 157 -1.02 -28.12 4.90
N GLN A 158 -0.67 -28.94 5.90
CA GLN A 158 -0.72 -28.51 7.29
C GLN A 158 0.51 -27.65 7.63
N LEU A 159 0.31 -26.68 8.52
CA LEU A 159 1.34 -25.73 8.90
C LEU A 159 2.71 -26.34 9.27
N PRO A 160 2.82 -27.46 10.04
CA PRO A 160 4.11 -28.05 10.34
C PRO A 160 4.92 -28.45 9.09
N ALA A 161 4.25 -28.97 8.06
CA ALA A 161 4.89 -29.33 6.79
C ALA A 161 5.32 -28.09 5.99
N ALA A 162 4.53 -27.01 6.04
CA ALA A 162 4.90 -25.73 5.44
C ALA A 162 6.14 -25.10 6.12
N ILE A 163 6.23 -25.18 7.45
CA ILE A 163 7.41 -24.73 8.21
C ILE A 163 8.64 -25.58 7.85
N GLU A 164 8.48 -26.89 7.75
CA GLU A 164 9.57 -27.79 7.33
C GLU A 164 10.08 -27.45 5.91
N ALA A 165 9.17 -27.18 4.98
CA ALA A 165 9.52 -26.75 3.63
C ALA A 165 10.23 -25.40 3.62
N LEU A 166 9.77 -24.43 4.42
CA LEU A 166 10.43 -23.15 4.60
C LEU A 166 11.87 -23.31 5.11
N HIS A 167 12.11 -24.13 6.14
CA HIS A 167 13.46 -24.36 6.66
C HIS A 167 14.39 -25.05 5.66
N LYS A 168 13.84 -25.86 4.75
CA LYS A 168 14.61 -26.47 3.66
C LYS A 168 14.99 -25.46 2.59
N ALA A 169 14.06 -24.57 2.20
CA ALA A 169 14.29 -23.56 1.18
C ALA A 169 15.16 -22.40 1.70
N VAL A 170 14.94 -21.99 2.94
CA VAL A 170 15.54 -20.81 3.56
C VAL A 170 16.15 -21.21 4.91
N VAL A 171 17.34 -21.81 4.86
CA VAL A 171 18.02 -22.43 6.01
C VAL A 171 18.27 -21.48 7.18
N TRP A 172 18.43 -20.18 6.91
CA TRP A 172 18.65 -19.17 7.95
C TRP A 172 17.36 -18.78 8.68
N PHE A 173 16.19 -19.01 8.09
CA PHE A 173 14.92 -18.55 8.62
C PHE A 173 14.47 -19.40 9.80
N LYS A 174 14.37 -18.79 10.98
CA LYS A 174 13.88 -19.46 12.19
C LYS A 174 12.43 -19.08 12.43
N ALA A 175 11.52 -19.97 12.05
CA ALA A 175 10.10 -19.77 12.30
C ALA A 175 9.81 -19.66 13.81
N SER A 176 8.99 -18.70 14.21
CA SER A 176 8.64 -18.52 15.62
C SER A 176 7.88 -19.73 16.17
N ALA A 177 8.36 -20.31 17.28
CA ALA A 177 7.69 -21.41 17.98
C ALA A 177 6.32 -21.01 18.57
N LYS A 178 6.04 -19.70 18.68
CA LYS A 178 4.76 -19.14 19.10
C LYS A 178 3.94 -18.59 17.93
N ALA A 179 4.40 -18.77 16.69
CA ALA A 179 3.67 -18.29 15.54
C ALA A 179 2.25 -18.87 15.57
N GLN A 180 1.27 -18.00 15.40
CA GLN A 180 -0.06 -18.36 14.92
C GLN A 180 -0.14 -17.83 13.48
N PRO A 181 0.36 -18.60 12.50
CA PRO A 181 0.40 -18.15 11.12
C PRO A 181 -1.00 -17.85 10.64
N ILE A 182 -1.15 -16.68 10.04
CA ILE A 182 -2.41 -16.21 9.49
C ILE A 182 -2.44 -16.64 8.03
N LEU A 183 -3.57 -17.21 7.60
CA LEU A 183 -3.82 -17.47 6.20
C LEU A 183 -4.18 -16.16 5.50
N LYS A 184 -3.44 -15.83 4.44
CA LYS A 184 -3.71 -14.69 3.58
C LYS A 184 -3.60 -15.11 2.12
N TYR A 185 -4.13 -14.29 1.23
CA TYR A 185 -3.83 -14.41 -0.19
C TYR A 185 -2.58 -13.62 -0.54
N TYR A 186 -1.80 -14.12 -1.50
CA TYR A 186 -0.67 -13.46 -2.10
C TYR A 186 -0.83 -13.46 -3.60
N ALA A 187 -0.87 -12.27 -4.20
CA ALA A 187 -0.95 -12.16 -5.65
C ALA A 187 0.40 -12.42 -6.30
N GLN A 188 0.38 -13.12 -7.43
CA GLN A 188 1.55 -13.47 -8.21
C GLN A 188 1.41 -12.96 -9.65
N SER A 189 2.48 -13.07 -10.41
CA SER A 189 2.44 -12.79 -11.85
C SER A 189 1.49 -13.74 -12.59
N GLY A 190 1.01 -13.31 -13.75
CA GLY A 190 0.18 -14.15 -14.63
C GLY A 190 -1.23 -14.44 -14.12
N GLN A 191 -1.81 -13.56 -13.29
CA GLN A 191 -3.17 -13.68 -12.74
C GLN A 191 -3.37 -14.86 -11.76
N ASN A 192 -2.31 -15.29 -11.07
CA ASN A 192 -2.41 -16.30 -10.01
C ASN A 192 -2.47 -15.63 -8.63
N ILE A 193 -3.29 -16.17 -7.73
CA ILE A 193 -3.36 -15.75 -6.33
C ILE A 193 -3.28 -17.00 -5.44
N SER A 194 -2.21 -17.12 -4.68
CA SER A 194 -1.95 -18.23 -3.76
C SER A 194 -2.54 -17.96 -2.38
N LEU A 195 -3.11 -18.99 -1.75
CA LEU A 195 -3.34 -18.99 -0.31
C LEU A 195 -2.00 -19.28 0.37
N VAL A 196 -1.55 -18.42 1.27
CA VAL A 196 -0.25 -18.53 1.93
C VAL A 196 -0.39 -18.54 3.45
N TYR A 197 0.47 -19.32 4.09
CA TYR A 197 0.82 -19.10 5.48
C TYR A 197 1.78 -17.91 5.58
N VAL A 198 1.41 -16.91 6.37
CA VAL A 198 2.32 -15.84 6.78
C VAL A 198 3.04 -16.28 8.05
N ILE A 199 4.32 -16.62 7.91
CA ILE A 199 5.14 -17.21 8.97
C ILE A 199 6.17 -16.16 9.43
N PRO A 200 6.04 -15.62 10.65
CA PRO A 200 7.01 -14.68 11.18
C PRO A 200 8.29 -15.40 11.63
N GLU A 201 9.42 -14.75 11.41
CA GLU A 201 10.70 -15.15 11.97
C GLU A 201 10.76 -14.80 13.46
N GLU A 202 11.44 -15.63 14.23
CA GLU A 202 11.73 -15.37 15.63
C GLU A 202 12.72 -14.21 15.80
N GLY A 203 12.24 -13.11 16.40
CA GLY A 203 13.10 -12.03 16.92
C GLY A 203 13.71 -11.08 15.88
N ASN A 204 13.47 -11.30 14.58
CA ASN A 204 14.24 -10.67 13.52
C ASN A 204 13.40 -9.87 12.51
N GLY A 205 12.11 -9.64 12.74
CA GLY A 205 11.32 -8.71 11.93
C GLY A 205 11.13 -9.11 10.46
N HIS A 206 11.36 -10.38 10.10
CA HIS A 206 11.03 -10.92 8.78
C HIS A 206 9.75 -11.77 8.83
N GLU A 207 9.05 -11.84 7.71
CA GLU A 207 7.95 -12.78 7.48
C GLU A 207 8.16 -13.52 6.17
N ALA A 208 7.86 -14.81 6.15
CA ALA A 208 7.86 -15.63 4.95
C ALA A 208 6.42 -15.95 4.52
N PHE A 209 6.18 -16.04 3.22
CA PHE A 209 4.92 -16.47 2.63
C PHE A 209 5.12 -17.83 2.00
N VAL A 210 4.46 -18.85 2.57
CA VAL A 210 4.53 -20.23 2.10
C VAL A 210 3.17 -20.64 1.55
N ASP A 211 3.12 -21.05 0.28
CA ASP A 211 1.90 -21.50 -0.37
C ASP A 211 1.31 -22.71 0.37
N ALA A 212 0.04 -22.59 0.76
CA ALA A 212 -0.65 -23.54 1.62
C ALA A 212 -1.14 -24.81 0.87
N HIS A 213 -0.83 -24.91 -0.42
CA HIS A 213 -1.17 -26.06 -1.27
C HIS A 213 0.05 -26.79 -1.84
N SER A 214 1.16 -26.10 -2.06
CA SER A 214 2.39 -26.63 -2.66
C SER A 214 3.59 -26.64 -1.69
N ALA A 215 3.52 -25.87 -0.59
CA ALA A 215 4.62 -25.63 0.35
C ALA A 215 5.81 -24.87 -0.26
N GLU A 216 5.63 -24.24 -1.43
CA GLU A 216 6.63 -23.37 -2.01
C GLU A 216 6.70 -22.03 -1.25
N VAL A 217 7.92 -21.53 -1.05
CA VAL A 217 8.12 -20.16 -0.53
C VAL A 217 7.91 -19.22 -1.71
N VAL A 218 6.87 -18.39 -1.65
CA VAL A 218 6.43 -17.52 -2.76
C VAL A 218 6.78 -16.05 -2.55
N GLY A 219 7.27 -15.69 -1.37
CA GLY A 219 7.69 -14.33 -1.05
C GLY A 219 7.89 -14.14 0.44
N GLY A 220 8.02 -12.89 0.85
CA GLY A 220 8.10 -12.50 2.25
C GLY A 220 8.27 -10.99 2.41
N ASN A 221 8.27 -10.53 3.65
CA ASN A 221 8.52 -9.15 4.02
C ASN A 221 9.74 -9.04 4.93
N ASN A 222 10.49 -7.96 4.75
CA ASN A 222 11.50 -7.50 5.69
C ASN A 222 11.01 -6.21 6.36
N PHE A 223 10.83 -6.24 7.68
CA PHE A 223 10.49 -5.07 8.50
C PHE A 223 11.68 -4.56 9.31
N VAL A 224 12.86 -5.16 9.15
CA VAL A 224 14.10 -4.66 9.74
C VAL A 224 14.47 -3.39 9.00
N THR A 225 14.34 -2.27 9.69
CA THR A 225 14.96 -1.04 9.25
C THR A 225 16.43 -1.07 9.64
N ASP A 226 17.31 -0.95 8.66
CA ASP A 226 18.69 -0.54 8.89
C ASP A 226 18.70 0.94 9.30
N TRP A 227 18.18 1.25 10.50
CA TRP A 227 18.29 2.59 11.08
C TRP A 227 19.70 2.86 11.65
N LYS A 228 20.68 1.98 11.39
CA LYS A 228 22.07 2.17 11.82
C LYS A 228 22.66 3.42 11.16
N GLU A 229 22.62 4.51 11.92
CA GLU A 229 23.70 5.47 12.10
C GLU A 229 24.38 5.95 10.81
N LYS A 230 23.64 6.70 9.99
CA LYS A 230 24.24 7.70 9.08
C LYS A 230 24.47 9.04 9.80
N SER A 231 24.73 8.98 11.10
CA SER A 231 25.26 10.08 11.90
C SER A 231 26.64 9.67 12.39
N LEU A 232 27.65 10.42 11.96
CA LEU A 232 29.09 10.27 12.27
C LEU A 232 29.90 9.43 11.26
N SER A 233 30.06 9.97 10.05
CA SER A 233 31.33 9.92 9.31
C SER A 233 31.56 11.23 8.57
#